data_AF-A0A2V8H4I5-F1
#
_entry.id   AF-A0A2V8H4I5-F1
#
_cell.length_a   1.000
_cell.length_b   1.000
_cell.length_c   1.000
_cell.angle_alpha   90.00
_cell.angle_beta   90.00
_cell.angle_gamma   90.00
#
_symmetry.space_group_name_H-M   'P 1'
#
loop_
_entity.id
_entity.type
_entity.pdbx_description
1 polymer ?
#
loop_
_entity_poly.entity_id
_entity_poly.type
_entity_poly.pdbx_seq_one_letter_code
_entity_poly.pdbx_strand_id
1 'polypeptide(L)'
;GELPQNFQARHIATQLLRSGTAAAPNYAEARAAESRADFIHKLGVALKELNETAVWLRIIRGSFHMETNLLTKLVAENTELCRILVASIQTARRNKRKDNGH
;
A
#
# COMPACT_ATOMS: atom_id res chain seq x y z
N GLY A 1 12.95 11.57 -15.47
CA GLY A 1 13.50 10.32 -15.99
C GLY A 1 12.35 9.44 -16.37
N GLU A 2 12.36 8.90 -17.57
CA GLU A 2 11.35 7.98 -18.07
C GLU A 2 11.86 6.54 -17.96
N LEU A 3 10.96 5.58 -17.83
CA LEU A 3 11.33 4.17 -17.86
C LEU A 3 11.77 3.79 -19.28
N PRO A 4 12.80 2.93 -19.44
CA PRO A 4 13.22 2.49 -20.77
C PRO A 4 12.12 1.66 -21.44
N GLN A 5 12.04 1.71 -22.77
CA GLN A 5 11.04 0.96 -23.53
C GLN A 5 11.46 -0.49 -23.78
N ASN A 6 11.61 -1.27 -22.71
CA ASN A 6 11.97 -2.68 -22.78
C ASN A 6 11.00 -3.57 -21.97
N PHE A 7 11.12 -4.88 -22.17
CA PHE A 7 10.25 -5.86 -21.53
C PHE A 7 10.27 -5.77 -19.99
N GLN A 8 11.46 -5.62 -19.40
CA GLN A 8 11.64 -5.55 -17.96
C GLN A 8 10.92 -4.34 -17.36
N ALA A 9 11.12 -3.16 -17.94
CA ALA A 9 10.47 -1.92 -17.52
C ALA A 9 8.95 -1.98 -17.69
N ARG A 10 8.46 -2.55 -18.79
CA ARG A 10 7.02 -2.74 -19.00
C ARG A 10 6.43 -3.67 -17.95
N HIS A 11 7.09 -4.78 -17.65
CA HIS A 11 6.64 -5.73 -16.63
C HIS A 11 6.54 -5.05 -15.24
N ILE A 12 7.60 -4.34 -14.83
CA ILE A 12 7.62 -3.59 -13.57
C ILE A 12 6.53 -2.53 -13.53
N ALA A 13 6.34 -1.76 -14.61
CA ALA A 13 5.30 -0.74 -14.70
C ALA A 13 3.89 -1.34 -14.57
N THR A 14 3.63 -2.49 -15.19
CA THR A 14 2.34 -3.21 -15.05
C THR A 14 2.10 -3.66 -13.61
N GLN A 15 3.11 -4.20 -12.92
CA GLN A 15 2.96 -4.62 -11.53
C GLN A 15 2.80 -3.44 -10.56
N LEU A 16 3.51 -2.33 -10.81
CA LEU A 16 3.32 -1.09 -10.08
C LEU A 16 1.91 -0.54 -10.26
N LEU A 17 1.42 -0.49 -11.50
CA LEU A 17 0.06 -0.03 -11.81
C LEU A 17 -0.99 -0.87 -11.09
N ARG A 18 -0.83 -2.21 -11.11
CA ARG A 18 -1.75 -3.13 -10.43
C ARG A 18 -1.78 -2.88 -8.92
N SER A 19 -0.62 -2.95 -8.26
CA SER A 19 -0.55 -2.80 -6.80
C SER A 19 -0.92 -1.38 -6.35
N GLY A 20 -0.44 -0.35 -7.04
CA GLY A 20 -0.66 1.05 -6.68
C GLY A 20 -2.12 1.49 -6.79
N THR A 21 -2.88 0.90 -7.70
CA THR A 21 -4.32 1.19 -7.85
C THR A 21 -5.20 0.31 -6.96
N ALA A 22 -4.72 -0.85 -6.51
CA ALA A 22 -5.50 -1.80 -5.71
C ALA A 22 -5.72 -1.36 -4.25
N ALA A 23 -4.87 -0.50 -3.68
CA ALA A 23 -5.01 -0.05 -2.30
C ALA A 23 -6.30 0.76 -2.05
N ALA A 24 -6.70 1.62 -3.00
CA ALA A 24 -7.83 2.53 -2.84
C ALA A 24 -9.19 1.79 -2.77
N PRO A 25 -9.51 0.85 -3.69
CA PRO A 25 -10.72 0.03 -3.60
C PRO A 25 -10.81 -0.78 -2.30
N ASN A 26 -9.71 -1.44 -1.90
CA ASN A 26 -9.67 -2.20 -0.64
C ASN A 26 -9.91 -1.32 0.59
N TYR A 27 -9.38 -0.09 0.60
CA TYR A 27 -9.66 0.87 1.66
C TYR A 27 -11.14 1.32 1.66
N ALA A 28 -11.74 1.53 0.48
CA ALA A 28 -13.16 1.84 0.36
C ALA A 28 -14.05 0.71 0.89
N GLU A 29 -13.71 -0.55 0.58
CA GLU A 29 -14.39 -1.72 1.13
C GLU A 29 -14.24 -1.81 2.66
N ALA A 30 -13.05 -1.49 3.18
CA ALA A 30 -12.84 -1.44 4.63
C ALA A 30 -13.75 -0.41 5.28
N ARG A 31 -13.93 0.78 4.67
CA ARG A 31 -14.86 1.79 5.18
C ARG A 31 -16.32 1.33 5.23
N ALA A 32 -16.70 0.35 4.41
CA ALA A 32 -18.03 -0.26 4.38
C ALA A 32 -18.09 -1.61 5.13
N ALA A 33 -17.11 -1.92 5.98
CA ALA A 33 -17.04 -3.21 6.66
C ALA A 33 -18.20 -3.44 7.65
N GLU A 34 -18.71 -4.66 7.67
CA GLU A 34 -19.87 -5.07 8.50
C GLU A 34 -19.49 -5.37 9.95
N SER A 35 -18.20 -5.54 10.22
CA SER A 35 -17.68 -5.75 11.57
C SER A 35 -16.28 -5.18 11.74
N ARG A 36 -15.85 -5.02 12.99
CA ARG A 36 -14.48 -4.60 13.30
C ARG A 36 -13.43 -5.63 12.85
N ALA A 37 -13.77 -6.92 12.84
CA ALA A 37 -12.87 -7.96 12.33
C ALA A 37 -12.70 -7.84 10.81
N ASP A 38 -13.80 -7.64 10.08
CA ASP A 38 -13.82 -7.41 8.64
C ASP A 38 -13.08 -6.12 8.26
N PHE A 39 -13.28 -5.04 9.02
CA PHE A 39 -12.54 -3.78 8.87
C PHE A 39 -11.03 -3.99 8.95
N ILE A 40 -10.56 -4.70 9.99
CA ILE A 40 -9.13 -5.00 10.18
C ILE A 40 -8.60 -5.87 9.03
N HIS A 41 -9.37 -6.85 8.58
CA HIS A 41 -8.98 -7.73 7.47
C HIS A 41 -8.81 -6.94 6.18
N LYS A 42 -9.81 -6.15 5.77
CA LYS A 42 -9.79 -5.34 4.53
C LYS A 42 -8.71 -4.26 4.55
N LEU A 43 -8.48 -3.59 5.69
CA LEU A 43 -7.32 -2.70 5.84
C LEU A 43 -5.99 -3.44 5.69
N GLY A 44 -5.91 -4.69 6.16
CA GLY A 44 -4.75 -5.55 5.96
C GLY A 44 -4.47 -5.85 4.48
N VAL A 45 -5.52 -6.04 3.67
CA VAL A 45 -5.40 -6.22 2.23
C VAL A 45 -4.90 -4.92 1.57
N ALA A 46 -5.50 -3.77 1.88
CA ALA A 46 -5.03 -2.47 1.37
C ALA A 46 -3.55 -2.21 1.73
N LEU A 47 -3.14 -2.55 2.96
CA LEU A 47 -1.74 -2.44 3.39
C LEU A 47 -0.80 -3.38 2.62
N LYS A 48 -1.26 -4.58 2.27
CA LYS A 48 -0.48 -5.51 1.44
C LYS A 48 -0.21 -4.93 0.06
N GLU A 49 -1.21 -4.33 -0.57
CA GLU A 49 -1.07 -3.68 -1.89
C GLU A 49 -0.08 -2.51 -1.83
N LEU A 50 -0.17 -1.64 -0.82
CA LEU A 50 0.80 -0.55 -0.61
C LEU A 50 2.24 -1.06 -0.37
N ASN A 51 2.40 -2.16 0.38
CA ASN A 51 3.71 -2.75 0.58
C ASN A 51 4.29 -3.30 -0.73
N GLU A 52 3.45 -3.91 -1.57
CA GLU A 52 3.85 -4.36 -2.90
C GLU A 52 4.25 -3.17 -3.80
N THR A 53 3.47 -2.09 -3.80
CA THR A 53 3.81 -0.83 -4.48
C THR A 53 5.19 -0.32 -4.04
N ALA A 54 5.47 -0.31 -2.74
CA ALA A 54 6.76 0.11 -2.20
C ALA A 54 7.93 -0.78 -2.68
N VAL A 55 7.70 -2.07 -2.91
CA VAL A 55 8.71 -2.98 -3.48
C VAL A 55 8.97 -2.60 -4.94
N TRP A 56 7.93 -2.40 -5.75
CA TRP A 56 8.10 -2.03 -7.16
C TRP A 56 8.77 -0.67 -7.35
N LEU A 57 8.47 0.33 -6.52
CA LEU A 57 9.18 1.61 -6.53
C LEU A 57 10.67 1.46 -6.22
N ARG A 58 11.04 0.58 -5.27
CA ARG A 58 12.44 0.26 -4.96
C ARG A 58 13.14 -0.48 -6.09
N ILE A 59 12.44 -1.40 -6.76
CA ILE A 59 12.95 -2.10 -7.95
C ILE A 59 13.22 -1.10 -9.08
N ILE A 60 12.31 -0.16 -9.35
CA ILE A 60 12.53 0.89 -10.36
C ILE A 60 13.81 1.68 -10.07
N ARG A 61 13.98 2.10 -8.81
CA ARG A 61 15.16 2.84 -8.36
C ARG A 61 16.46 2.06 -8.62
N GLY A 62 16.49 0.79 -8.24
CA GLY A 62 17.68 -0.06 -8.36
C GLY A 62 17.96 -0.52 -9.78
N SER A 63 16.95 -0.97 -10.52
CA SER A 63 17.11 -1.56 -11.86
C SER A 63 17.40 -0.53 -12.95
N PHE A 64 16.96 0.73 -12.77
CA PHE A 64 17.15 1.78 -13.77
C PHE A 64 18.02 2.94 -13.26
N HIS A 65 18.67 2.78 -12.11
CA HIS A 65 19.46 3.84 -11.44
C HIS A 65 18.71 5.18 -11.37
N MET A 66 17.39 5.09 -11.17
CA MET A 66 16.50 6.24 -11.27
C MET A 66 16.37 6.90 -9.91
N GLU A 67 17.18 7.93 -9.66
CA GLU A 67 17.05 8.79 -8.48
C GLU A 67 16.41 10.11 -8.89
N THR A 68 15.08 10.16 -8.83
CA THR A 68 14.31 11.38 -9.17
C THR A 68 13.55 11.88 -7.95
N ASN A 69 13.36 13.20 -7.87
CA ASN A 69 12.52 13.81 -6.83
C ASN A 69 11.11 13.21 -6.81
N LEU A 70 10.56 12.87 -7.98
CA LEU A 70 9.26 12.20 -8.08
C LEU A 70 9.29 10.82 -7.39
N LEU A 71 10.27 9.98 -7.69
CA LEU A 71 10.36 8.66 -7.07
C LEU A 71 10.53 8.74 -5.56
N THR A 72 11.35 9.67 -5.07
CA THR A 72 11.51 9.94 -3.63
C THR A 72 10.18 10.33 -2.98
N LYS A 73 9.41 11.24 -3.62
CA LYS A 73 8.09 11.64 -3.13
C LYS A 73 7.10 10.48 -3.11
N LEU A 74 7.05 9.67 -4.16
CA LEU A 74 6.16 8.50 -4.23
C LEU A 74 6.48 7.46 -3.15
N VAL A 75 7.76 7.20 -2.89
CA VAL A 75 8.18 6.29 -1.81
C VAL A 75 7.79 6.85 -0.43
N ALA A 76 7.96 8.16 -0.23
CA ALA A 76 7.57 8.82 1.01
C ALA A 76 6.05 8.76 1.24
N GLU A 77 5.25 9.14 0.23
CA GLU A 77 3.79 9.11 0.28
C GLU A 77 3.27 7.69 0.53
N ASN A 78 3.77 6.68 -0.18
CA ASN A 78 3.40 5.29 0.06
C ASN A 78 3.73 4.84 1.50
N THR A 79 4.85 5.30 2.05
CA THR A 79 5.24 5.00 3.43
C THR A 79 4.29 5.66 4.44
N GLU A 80 3.87 6.89 4.18
CA GLU A 80 2.88 7.60 4.99
C GLU A 80 1.52 6.87 4.98
N LEU A 81 1.06 6.45 3.81
CA LEU A 81 -0.16 5.64 3.67
C LEU A 81 -0.06 4.33 4.46
N CYS A 82 1.06 3.59 4.34
CA CYS A 82 1.28 2.39 5.14
C CYS A 82 1.18 2.66 6.65
N ARG A 83 1.79 3.76 7.14
CA ARG A 83 1.73 4.14 8.56
C ARG A 83 0.31 4.46 9.01
N ILE A 84 -0.47 5.16 8.19
CA ILE A 84 -1.88 5.46 8.46
C ILE A 84 -2.70 4.18 8.59
N LEU A 85 -2.53 3.22 7.67
CA LEU A 85 -3.27 1.96 7.73
C LEU A 85 -2.86 1.11 8.94
N VAL A 86 -1.57 1.04 9.26
CA VAL A 86 -1.06 0.34 10.45
C VAL A 86 -1.64 0.95 11.73
N ALA A 87 -1.62 2.27 11.86
CA ALA A 87 -2.17 2.97 13.03
C ALA A 87 -3.68 2.72 13.17
N SER A 88 -4.41 2.71 12.05
CA SER A 88 -5.85 2.40 11.99
C SER A 88 -6.15 0.98 12.45
N ILE A 89 -5.37 0.00 11.96
CA ILE A 89 -5.47 -1.42 12.38
C ILE A 89 -5.17 -1.58 13.87
N GLN A 90 -4.11 -0.95 14.38
CA GLN A 90 -3.75 -1.02 15.80
C GLN A 90 -4.84 -0.44 16.70
N THR A 91 -5.41 0.70 16.29
CA THR A 91 -6.52 1.35 16.99
C THR A 91 -7.75 0.45 17.04
N ALA A 92 -8.14 -0.13 15.90
CA ALA A 92 -9.27 -1.05 15.82
C ALA A 92 -9.06 -2.31 16.68
N ARG A 93 -7.85 -2.90 16.68
CA ARG A 93 -7.50 -4.06 17.51
C ARG A 93 -7.59 -3.75 19.01
N ARG A 94 -7.11 -2.58 19.43
CA ARG A 94 -7.19 -2.14 20.83
C ARG A 94 -8.64 -2.01 21.31
N ASN A 95 -9.52 -1.46 20.47
CA ASN A 95 -10.93 -1.30 20.81
C ASN A 95 -11.64 -2.65 20.91
N LYS A 96 -11.35 -3.61 20.01
CA LYS A 96 -11.91 -4.98 20.09
C LYS A 96 -11.58 -5.68 21.42
N ARG A 97 -10.38 -5.45 21.98
CA ARG A 97 -9.99 -6.04 23.28
C ARG A 97 -10.77 -5.45 24.46
N LYS A 98 -11.19 -4.19 24.37
CA LYS A 98 -12.03 -3.56 25.39
C LYS A 98 -13.44 -4.15 25.37
N ASP A 99 -14.01 -4.34 24.18
CA ASP A 99 -15.35 -4.90 23.98
C ASP A 99 -15.46 -6.35 24.51
N ASN A 100 -14.38 -7.14 24.42
CA ASN A 100 -14.33 -8.54 24.90
C ASN A 100 -13.92 -8.70 26.37
N GLY A 101 -13.58 -7.62 27.06
CA GLY A 101 -13.10 -7.62 28.45
C GLY A 101 -14.16 -7.18 29.46
N HIS A 102 -15.44 -7.22 29.08
CA HIS A 102 -16.60 -7.07 29.98
C HIS A 102 -17.27 -8.43 30.13
#